data_AF-A0A7W9IHT5-F1
#
_entry.id   AF-A0A7W9IHT5-F1
#
_cell.length_a   1.000
_cell.length_b   1.000
_cell.length_c   1.000
_cell.angle_alpha   90.00
_cell.angle_beta   90.00
_cell.angle_gamma   90.00
#
_symmetry.space_group_name_H-M   'P 1'
#
loop_
_entity.id
_entity.type
_entity.pdbx_description
1 polymer ?
#
loop_
_entity_poly.entity_id
_entity_poly.type
_entity_poly.pdbx_seq_one_letter_code
_entity_poly.pdbx_strand_id
1 'polypeptide(L)'
;MSSRMHRYFGRLGIRDLIRDHLNTLYEFGPNNKIHASWPDIALFYVLPVGVGIFFWIKDAQLYVSDVLLSGIAVLTGFLFGLLVHVFSVGVKVADDPRYGSGDRLPILIDELRANVSYSCGVGLLITVLLIFPVAFMKPEDLEDGLSSGMAGLFSTLFTHLILTLLMVVKRVRSAYKVMAK
;
A
#
# COMPACT_ATOMS: atom_id res chain seq x y z
N MET A 1 26.93 3.61 -12.07
CA MET A 1 26.19 4.28 -10.97
C MET A 1 25.03 3.46 -10.38
N SER A 2 24.66 2.30 -10.97
CA SER A 2 23.49 1.50 -10.52
C SER A 2 23.76 0.54 -9.33
N SER A 3 25.02 0.12 -9.07
CA SER A 3 25.29 -0.89 -8.02
C SER A 3 25.29 -0.37 -6.57
N ARG A 4 25.43 0.95 -6.34
CA ARG A 4 25.36 1.52 -4.99
C ARG A 4 23.92 1.71 -4.52
N MET A 5 23.01 2.17 -5.38
CA MET A 5 21.59 2.35 -5.04
C MET A 5 20.97 1.04 -4.55
N HIS A 6 21.24 -0.09 -5.23
CA HIS A 6 20.73 -1.40 -4.82
C HIS A 6 21.08 -1.80 -3.38
N ARG A 7 22.24 -1.37 -2.86
CA ARG A 7 22.67 -1.70 -1.50
C ARG A 7 21.96 -0.85 -0.44
N TYR A 8 21.61 0.40 -0.76
CA TYR A 8 20.88 1.29 0.14
C TYR A 8 19.40 0.89 0.28
N PHE A 9 18.74 0.54 -0.83
CA PHE A 9 17.35 0.05 -0.79
C PHE A 9 17.19 -1.26 0.00
N GLY A 10 18.22 -2.12 0.01
CA GLY A 10 18.24 -3.32 0.85
C GLY A 10 18.43 -3.01 2.34
N ARG A 11 19.18 -1.97 2.70
CA ARG A 11 19.34 -1.55 4.11
C ARG A 11 18.10 -0.86 4.67
N LEU A 12 17.35 -0.16 3.82
CA LEU A 12 16.08 0.49 4.20
C LEU A 12 14.90 -0.49 4.18
N GLY A 13 15.10 -1.75 3.77
CA GLY A 13 14.03 -2.77 3.69
C GLY A 13 12.94 -2.47 2.64
N ILE A 14 13.05 -1.40 1.85
CA ILE A 14 12.04 -0.99 0.85
C ILE A 14 11.83 -2.09 -0.20
N ARG A 15 12.91 -2.77 -0.60
CA ARG A 15 12.82 -3.87 -1.56
C ARG A 15 12.04 -5.06 -0.98
N ASP A 16 12.31 -5.39 0.29
CA ASP A 16 11.63 -6.49 0.97
C ASP A 16 10.15 -6.15 1.17
N LEU A 17 9.84 -4.90 1.52
CA LEU A 17 8.47 -4.40 1.61
C LEU A 17 7.67 -4.58 0.30
N ILE A 18 8.24 -4.18 -0.83
CA ILE A 18 7.59 -4.32 -2.15
C ILE A 18 7.49 -5.80 -2.52
N ARG A 19 8.55 -6.58 -2.29
CA ARG A 19 8.58 -8.01 -2.61
C ARG A 19 7.55 -8.78 -1.79
N ASP A 20 7.42 -8.49 -0.51
CA ASP A 20 6.49 -9.13 0.40
C ASP A 20 5.05 -8.84 -0.04
N HIS A 21 4.74 -7.60 -0.42
CA HIS A 21 3.44 -7.25 -0.99
C HIS A 21 3.15 -8.00 -2.30
N LEU A 22 4.09 -7.99 -3.24
CA LEU A 22 3.96 -8.69 -4.52
C LEU A 22 3.77 -10.20 -4.32
N ASN A 23 4.45 -10.79 -3.34
CA ASN A 23 4.28 -12.19 -2.97
C ASN A 23 2.88 -12.51 -2.45
N THR A 24 2.07 -11.52 -2.05
CA THR A 24 0.67 -11.72 -1.66
C THR A 24 -0.32 -11.62 -2.84
N LEU A 25 0.11 -11.28 -4.05
CA LEU A 25 -0.74 -11.15 -5.24
C LEU A 25 -1.02 -12.52 -5.88
N TYR A 26 -1.62 -13.42 -5.11
CA TYR A 26 -2.10 -14.71 -5.61
C TYR A 26 -3.43 -15.10 -4.96
N GLU A 27 -4.22 -15.90 -5.68
CA GLU A 27 -5.49 -16.43 -5.18
C GLU A 27 -5.36 -17.88 -4.71
N PHE A 28 -6.02 -18.18 -3.58
CA PHE A 28 -6.27 -19.55 -3.15
C PHE A 28 -7.54 -20.06 -3.84
N GLY A 29 -7.38 -20.91 -4.86
CA GLY A 29 -8.50 -21.55 -5.54
C GLY A 29 -9.25 -22.56 -4.66
N PRO A 30 -10.45 -23.02 -5.09
CA PRO A 30 -11.30 -23.98 -4.36
C PRO A 30 -10.58 -25.28 -3.94
N ASN A 31 -9.53 -25.68 -4.66
CA ASN A 31 -8.74 -26.88 -4.42
C ASN A 31 -7.38 -26.61 -3.75
N ASN A 32 -7.23 -25.48 -3.03
CA ASN A 32 -5.95 -25.08 -2.44
C ASN A 32 -4.81 -24.88 -3.47
N LYS A 33 -5.15 -24.71 -4.76
CA LYS A 33 -4.20 -24.40 -5.82
C LYS A 33 -4.01 -22.89 -5.90
N ILE A 34 -2.75 -22.47 -5.80
CA ILE A 34 -2.30 -21.09 -5.96
C ILE A 34 -2.45 -20.72 -7.44
N HIS A 35 -3.37 -19.81 -7.76
CA HIS A 35 -3.46 -19.22 -9.10
C HIS A 35 -2.96 -17.78 -9.01
N ALA A 36 -1.84 -17.50 -9.67
CA ALA A 36 -1.44 -16.13 -9.96
C ALA A 36 -2.30 -15.65 -11.13
N SER A 37 -3.38 -14.93 -10.84
CA SER A 37 -4.14 -14.23 -11.86
C SER A 37 -3.34 -13.01 -12.31
N TRP A 38 -2.49 -13.21 -13.31
CA TRP A 38 -1.86 -12.13 -14.09
C TRP A 38 -2.85 -10.99 -14.46
N PRO A 39 -4.14 -11.23 -14.73
CA PRO A 39 -5.12 -10.16 -14.94
C PRO A 39 -5.33 -9.26 -13.72
N ASP A 40 -5.26 -9.80 -12.50
CA ASP A 40 -5.47 -9.03 -11.27
C ASP A 40 -4.25 -8.15 -10.98
N ILE A 41 -3.05 -8.69 -11.22
CA ILE A 41 -1.80 -7.90 -11.14
C ILE A 41 -1.85 -6.77 -12.17
N ALA A 42 -2.25 -7.07 -13.41
CA ALA A 42 -2.41 -6.06 -14.45
C ALA A 42 -3.43 -5.00 -14.02
N LEU A 43 -4.60 -5.39 -13.51
CA LEU A 43 -5.60 -4.45 -13.01
C LEU A 43 -5.04 -3.55 -11.90
N PHE A 44 -4.25 -4.13 -10.98
CA PHE A 44 -3.72 -3.43 -9.82
C PHE A 44 -2.71 -2.33 -10.17
N TYR A 45 -1.97 -2.47 -11.27
CA TYR A 45 -0.99 -1.48 -11.72
C TYR A 45 -1.48 -0.63 -12.89
N VAL A 46 -2.22 -1.21 -13.83
CA VAL A 46 -2.74 -0.51 -15.01
C VAL A 46 -3.85 0.47 -14.61
N LEU A 47 -4.72 0.11 -13.66
CA LEU A 47 -5.81 0.99 -13.25
C LEU A 47 -5.30 2.28 -12.57
N PRO A 48 -4.41 2.22 -11.55
CA PRO A 48 -3.87 3.44 -10.96
C PRO A 48 -3.09 4.30 -11.95
N VAL A 49 -2.26 3.68 -12.79
CA VAL A 49 -1.50 4.39 -13.83
C VAL A 49 -2.43 5.04 -14.85
N GLY A 50 -3.49 4.34 -15.28
CA GLY A 50 -4.50 4.87 -16.18
C GLY A 50 -5.22 6.08 -15.60
N VAL A 51 -5.57 6.04 -14.31
CA VAL A 51 -6.16 7.18 -13.59
C VAL A 51 -5.17 8.35 -13.55
N GLY A 52 -3.90 8.11 -13.24
CA GLY A 52 -2.86 9.14 -13.24
C GLY A 52 -2.65 9.80 -14.60
N ILE A 53 -2.55 8.99 -15.67
CA ILE A 53 -2.43 9.47 -17.04
C ILE A 53 -3.66 10.29 -17.43
N PHE A 54 -4.86 9.86 -17.04
CA PHE A 54 -6.09 10.62 -17.29
C PHE A 54 -6.04 12.02 -16.69
N PHE A 55 -5.63 12.15 -15.42
CA PHE A 55 -5.49 13.46 -14.78
C PHE A 55 -4.37 14.32 -15.40
N TRP A 56 -3.27 13.69 -15.81
CA TRP A 56 -2.18 14.40 -16.47
C TRP A 56 -2.61 14.95 -17.84
N ILE A 57 -3.27 14.15 -18.68
CA ILE A 57 -3.75 14.58 -20.00
C ILE A 57 -4.81 15.68 -19.90
N LYS A 58 -5.62 15.67 -18.82
CA LYS A 58 -6.61 16.71 -18.55
C LYS A 58 -6.02 18.00 -17.99
N ASP A 59 -4.69 18.07 -17.86
CA ASP A 59 -3.96 19.18 -17.26
C ASP A 59 -4.53 19.58 -15.89
N ALA A 60 -4.96 18.59 -15.12
CA ALA A 60 -5.59 18.82 -13.83
C ALA A 60 -4.55 19.32 -12.83
N GLN A 61 -4.83 20.43 -12.16
CA GLN A 61 -3.98 20.95 -11.09
C GLN A 61 -4.36 20.31 -9.76
N LEU A 62 -3.35 20.02 -8.92
CA LEU A 62 -3.56 19.48 -7.58
C LEU A 62 -3.45 20.62 -6.55
N TYR A 63 -4.59 20.99 -5.98
CA TYR A 63 -4.64 21.94 -4.88
C TYR A 63 -4.47 21.20 -3.55
N VAL A 64 -3.31 21.39 -2.92
CA VAL A 64 -3.01 20.80 -1.61
C VAL A 64 -3.60 21.69 -0.52
N SER A 65 -4.75 21.26 0.02
CA SER A 65 -5.34 21.91 1.19
C SER A 65 -4.84 21.29 2.49
N ASP A 66 -4.90 22.06 3.58
CA ASP A 66 -4.63 21.55 4.94
C ASP A 66 -5.50 20.35 5.29
N VAL A 67 -6.75 20.31 4.77
CA VAL A 67 -7.68 19.19 4.96
C VAL A 67 -7.17 17.92 4.26
N LEU A 68 -6.66 18.03 3.03
CA LEU A 68 -6.08 16.89 2.33
C LEU A 68 -4.84 16.36 3.06
N LEU A 69 -3.94 17.27 3.45
CA LEU A 69 -2.71 16.92 4.12
C LEU A 69 -2.97 16.24 5.48
N SER A 70 -3.86 16.83 6.29
CA SER A 70 -4.28 16.26 7.58
C SER A 70 -4.97 14.91 7.41
N GLY A 71 -5.84 14.76 6.40
CA GLY A 71 -6.50 13.48 6.10
C GLY A 71 -5.51 12.36 5.76
N ILE A 72 -4.52 12.64 4.91
CA ILE A 72 -3.47 11.66 4.56
C ILE A 72 -2.58 11.32 5.76
N ALA A 73 -2.22 12.32 6.57
CA ALA A 73 -1.41 12.10 7.78
C ALA A 73 -2.15 11.21 8.80
N VAL A 74 -3.43 11.49 9.05
CA VAL A 74 -4.30 10.69 9.93
C VAL A 74 -4.47 9.27 9.39
N LEU A 75 -4.76 9.11 8.09
CA LEU A 75 -4.86 7.80 7.44
C LEU A 75 -3.56 7.01 7.63
N THR A 76 -2.41 7.62 7.36
CA THR A 76 -1.10 6.98 7.52
C THR A 76 -0.85 6.57 8.97
N GLY A 77 -1.21 7.41 9.94
CA GLY A 77 -1.16 7.08 11.37
C GLY A 77 -2.04 5.87 11.72
N PHE A 78 -3.26 5.81 11.19
CA PHE A 78 -4.13 4.65 11.35
C PHE A 78 -3.54 3.37 10.76
N LEU A 79 -2.86 3.46 9.62
CA LEU A 79 -2.19 2.29 9.02
C LEU A 79 -1.05 1.78 9.89
N PHE A 80 -0.26 2.65 10.51
CA PHE A 80 0.75 2.23 11.49
C PHE A 80 0.11 1.56 12.71
N GLY A 81 -0.99 2.11 13.23
CA GLY A 81 -1.76 1.48 14.30
C GLY A 81 -2.27 0.09 13.92
N LEU A 82 -2.82 -0.05 12.71
CA LEU A 82 -3.26 -1.33 12.16
C LEU A 82 -2.08 -2.31 12.02
N LEU A 83 -0.92 -1.86 11.55
CA LEU A 83 0.27 -2.69 11.38
C LEU A 83 0.72 -3.29 12.72
N VAL A 84 0.82 -2.45 13.75
CA VAL A 84 1.18 -2.88 15.11
C VAL A 84 0.15 -3.87 15.65
N HIS A 85 -1.14 -3.61 15.42
CA HIS A 85 -2.20 -4.51 15.84
C HIS A 85 -2.10 -5.88 15.14
N VAL A 86 -1.94 -5.91 13.82
CA VAL A 86 -1.78 -7.14 13.04
C VAL A 86 -0.53 -7.90 13.47
N PHE A 87 0.58 -7.21 13.75
CA PHE A 87 1.78 -7.83 14.29
C PHE A 87 1.51 -8.50 15.65
N SER A 88 0.82 -7.82 16.57
CA SER A 88 0.44 -8.41 17.86
C SER A 88 -0.44 -9.66 17.70
N VAL A 89 -1.38 -9.64 16.75
CA VAL A 89 -2.19 -10.83 16.42
C VAL A 89 -1.31 -11.94 15.86
N GLY A 90 -0.35 -11.62 14.97
CA GLY A 90 0.59 -12.59 14.40
C GLY A 90 1.43 -13.30 15.45
N VAL A 91 1.95 -12.57 16.44
CA VAL A 91 2.70 -13.17 17.57
C VAL A 91 1.81 -14.12 18.36
N LYS A 92 0.58 -13.71 18.71
CA LYS A 92 -0.36 -14.57 19.46
C LYS A 92 -0.71 -15.85 18.73
N VAL A 93 -0.88 -15.79 17.41
CA VAL A 93 -1.20 -16.97 16.60
C VAL A 93 0.02 -17.87 16.42
N ALA A 94 1.23 -17.31 16.32
CA ALA A 94 2.46 -18.09 16.25
C ALA A 94 2.77 -18.85 17.55
N ASP A 95 2.40 -18.29 18.70
CA ASP A 95 2.59 -18.90 20.03
C ASP A 95 1.47 -19.89 20.42
N ASP A 96 0.37 -19.95 19.65
CA ASP A 96 -0.75 -20.86 19.93
C ASP A 96 -0.47 -22.26 19.35
N PRO A 97 -0.31 -23.30 20.18
CA PRO A 97 0.01 -24.66 19.72
C PRO A 97 -1.10 -25.31 18.87
N ARG A 98 -2.28 -24.69 18.77
CA ARG A 98 -3.37 -25.13 17.89
C ARG A 98 -3.11 -24.83 16.42
N TYR A 99 -2.20 -23.90 16.11
CA TYR A 99 -1.88 -23.50 14.74
C TYR A 99 -0.43 -23.84 14.40
N GLY A 100 -0.26 -24.76 13.46
CA GLY A 100 1.05 -25.08 12.88
C GLY A 100 1.49 -24.07 11.84
N SER A 101 2.79 -24.01 11.56
CA SER A 101 3.39 -23.08 10.58
C SER A 101 2.86 -23.25 9.14
N GLY A 102 2.28 -24.41 8.83
CA GLY A 102 1.65 -24.73 7.55
C GLY A 102 0.15 -24.41 7.49
N ASP A 103 -0.44 -23.93 8.58
CA ASP A 103 -1.87 -23.64 8.63
C ASP A 103 -2.20 -22.35 7.90
N ARG A 104 -3.42 -22.32 7.35
CA ARG A 104 -3.88 -21.21 6.52
C ARG A 104 -3.99 -19.89 7.29
N LEU A 105 -4.27 -19.94 8.60
CA LEU A 105 -4.46 -18.75 9.42
C LEU A 105 -3.14 -17.98 9.66
N PRO A 106 -2.04 -18.60 10.14
CA PRO A 106 -0.73 -17.95 10.22
C PRO A 106 -0.28 -17.30 8.90
N ILE A 107 -0.45 -18.00 7.77
CA ILE A 107 -0.08 -17.49 6.43
C ILE A 107 -0.90 -16.23 6.10
N LEU A 108 -2.22 -16.26 6.30
CA LEU A 108 -3.09 -15.11 6.04
C LEU A 108 -2.75 -13.90 6.91
N ILE A 109 -2.31 -14.12 8.15
CA ILE A 109 -1.91 -13.03 9.05
C ILE A 109 -0.58 -12.42 8.60
N ASP A 110 0.38 -13.23 8.15
CA ASP A 110 1.64 -12.70 7.63
C ASP A 110 1.43 -11.93 6.32
N GLU A 111 0.57 -12.42 5.42
CA GLU A 111 0.16 -11.69 4.22
C GLU A 111 -0.56 -10.38 4.55
N LEU A 112 -1.43 -10.39 5.56
CA LEU A 112 -2.11 -9.19 6.03
C LEU A 112 -1.09 -8.18 6.55
N ARG A 113 -0.11 -8.63 7.36
CA ARG A 113 0.99 -7.81 7.87
C ARG A 113 1.79 -7.18 6.72
N ALA A 114 2.16 -7.97 5.72
CA ALA A 114 2.88 -7.49 4.54
C ALA A 114 2.08 -6.42 3.77
N ASN A 115 0.79 -6.65 3.52
CA ASN A 115 -0.07 -5.71 2.82
C ASN A 115 -0.30 -4.39 3.59
N VAL A 116 -0.48 -4.47 4.90
CA VAL A 116 -0.62 -3.28 5.75
C VAL A 116 0.69 -2.52 5.79
N SER A 117 1.83 -3.20 5.97
CA SER A 117 3.16 -2.57 5.97
C SER A 117 3.43 -1.83 4.65
N TYR A 118 3.12 -2.48 3.53
CA TYR A 118 3.22 -1.86 2.21
C TYR A 118 2.34 -0.62 2.08
N SER A 119 1.09 -0.70 2.56
CA SER A 119 0.17 0.44 2.56
C SER A 119 0.69 1.59 3.44
N CYS A 120 1.33 1.31 4.58
CA CYS A 120 2.03 2.33 5.38
C CYS A 120 3.13 3.01 4.57
N GLY A 121 3.95 2.24 3.84
CA GLY A 121 5.01 2.77 2.99
C GLY A 121 4.48 3.68 1.87
N VAL A 122 3.39 3.27 1.21
CA VAL A 122 2.72 4.10 0.19
C VAL A 122 2.10 5.35 0.80
N GLY A 123 1.42 5.25 1.95
CA GLY A 123 0.86 6.41 2.66
C GLY A 123 1.93 7.41 3.08
N LEU A 124 3.06 6.93 3.59
CA LEU A 124 4.22 7.78 3.92
C LEU A 124 4.79 8.46 2.67
N LEU A 125 4.90 7.74 1.55
CA LEU A 125 5.35 8.31 0.29
C LEU A 125 4.42 9.42 -0.20
N ILE A 126 3.10 9.22 -0.14
CA ILE A 126 2.11 10.25 -0.48
C ILE A 126 2.25 11.46 0.45
N THR A 127 2.42 11.23 1.75
CA THR A 127 2.63 12.29 2.73
C THR A 127 3.85 13.15 2.37
N VAL A 128 4.99 12.52 2.09
CA VAL A 128 6.21 13.21 1.67
C VAL A 128 6.01 13.95 0.35
N LEU A 129 5.32 13.32 -0.62
CA LEU A 129 5.02 13.93 -1.92
C LEU A 129 4.17 15.21 -1.80
N LEU A 130 3.24 15.25 -0.84
CA LEU A 130 2.40 16.44 -0.60
C LEU A 130 3.12 17.51 0.23
N ILE A 131 3.90 17.12 1.23
CA ILE A 131 4.62 18.08 2.10
C ILE A 131 5.74 18.77 1.34
N PHE A 132 6.46 18.05 0.49
CA PHE A 132 7.68 18.58 -0.14
C PHE A 132 7.43 19.86 -0.95
N PRO A 133 6.43 19.96 -1.85
CA PRO A 133 6.12 21.21 -2.54
C PRO A 133 5.72 22.33 -1.57
N VAL A 134 4.87 22.04 -0.59
CA VAL A 134 4.39 23.02 0.40
C VAL A 134 5.56 23.60 1.22
N ALA A 135 6.58 22.80 1.51
CA ALA A 135 7.73 23.23 2.30
C ALA A 135 8.77 24.03 1.51
N PHE A 136 8.85 23.86 0.19
CA PHE A 136 9.96 24.40 -0.63
C PHE A 136 9.51 25.38 -1.73
N MET A 137 8.23 25.42 -2.09
CA MET A 137 7.69 26.36 -3.07
C MET A 137 7.17 27.63 -2.41
N LYS A 138 7.12 28.73 -3.16
CA LYS A 138 6.55 29.98 -2.66
C LYS A 138 5.02 29.87 -2.61
N PRO A 139 4.35 30.59 -1.68
CA PRO A 139 2.89 30.59 -1.61
C PRO A 139 2.22 30.96 -2.94
N GLU A 140 2.79 31.93 -3.67
CA GLU A 140 2.32 32.38 -4.99
C GLU A 140 2.28 31.24 -6.02
N ASP A 141 3.28 30.35 -6.02
CA ASP A 141 3.35 29.20 -6.93
C ASP A 141 2.38 28.08 -6.52
N LEU A 142 1.89 28.09 -5.28
CA LEU A 142 0.94 27.11 -4.75
C LEU A 142 -0.52 27.55 -4.99
N GLU A 143 -0.79 28.84 -5.17
CA GLU A 143 -2.12 29.37 -5.52
C GLU A 143 -2.59 28.86 -6.89
N ASP A 144 -1.66 28.73 -7.84
CA ASP A 144 -1.92 28.13 -9.16
C ASP A 144 -2.06 26.60 -9.09
N GLY A 145 -1.83 25.98 -7.93
CA GLY A 145 -1.89 24.53 -7.74
C GLY A 145 -0.66 23.80 -8.29
N LEU A 146 -0.45 22.57 -7.83
CA LEU A 146 0.67 21.75 -8.30
C LEU A 146 0.45 21.29 -9.74
N SER A 147 1.55 21.23 -10.50
CA SER A 147 1.55 20.81 -11.92
C SER A 147 0.77 19.53 -12.17
N SER A 148 0.25 19.38 -13.40
CA SER A 148 -0.53 18.22 -13.81
C SER A 148 0.22 16.89 -13.71
N GLY A 149 1.55 16.91 -13.79
CA GLY A 149 2.38 15.74 -13.50
C GLY A 149 2.31 15.31 -12.03
N MET A 150 2.28 16.25 -11.08
CA MET A 150 2.12 15.95 -9.65
C MET A 150 0.70 15.47 -9.33
N ALA A 151 -0.31 16.08 -9.96
CA ALA A 151 -1.69 15.62 -9.84
C ALA A 151 -1.84 14.17 -10.34
N GLY A 152 -1.27 13.84 -11.50
CA GLY A 152 -1.28 12.48 -12.04
C GLY A 152 -0.53 11.49 -11.14
N LEU A 153 0.64 11.87 -10.61
CA LEU A 153 1.41 11.04 -9.69
C LEU A 153 0.67 10.79 -8.37
N PHE A 154 0.11 11.84 -7.77
CA PHE A 154 -0.69 11.73 -6.56
C PHE A 154 -1.90 10.81 -6.78
N SER A 155 -2.68 11.04 -7.84
CA SER A 155 -3.85 10.22 -8.19
C SER A 155 -3.49 8.76 -8.44
N THR A 156 -2.35 8.49 -9.06
CA THR A 156 -1.80 7.13 -9.22
C THR A 156 -1.55 6.48 -7.86
N LEU A 157 -0.75 7.13 -7.01
CA LEU A 157 -0.38 6.56 -5.71
C LEU A 157 -1.59 6.41 -4.79
N PHE A 158 -2.51 7.38 -4.82
CA PHE A 158 -3.71 7.36 -3.99
C PHE A 158 -4.68 6.25 -4.41
N THR A 159 -4.89 6.08 -5.72
CA THR A 159 -5.70 4.98 -6.24
C THR A 159 -5.06 3.63 -5.91
N HIS A 160 -3.73 3.52 -6.08
CA HIS A 160 -2.99 2.32 -5.70
C HIS A 160 -3.15 2.01 -4.20
N LEU A 161 -3.05 3.02 -3.32
CA LEU A 161 -3.29 2.87 -1.89
C LEU A 161 -4.71 2.37 -1.60
N ILE A 162 -5.74 2.90 -2.26
CA ILE A 162 -7.12 2.41 -2.09
C ILE A 162 -7.21 0.92 -2.45
N LEU A 163 -6.61 0.51 -3.56
CA LEU A 163 -6.61 -0.89 -3.97
C LEU A 163 -5.87 -1.78 -2.95
N THR A 164 -4.75 -1.33 -2.38
CA THR A 164 -4.03 -2.10 -1.34
C THR A 164 -4.85 -2.25 -0.08
N LEU A 165 -5.60 -1.22 0.32
CA LEU A 165 -6.54 -1.30 1.44
C LEU A 165 -7.69 -2.27 1.17
N LEU A 166 -8.21 -2.32 -0.06
CA LEU A 166 -9.21 -3.32 -0.43
C LEU A 166 -8.66 -4.76 -0.32
N MET A 167 -7.38 -4.98 -0.65
CA MET A 167 -6.72 -6.27 -0.41
C MET A 167 -6.60 -6.60 1.07
N VAL A 168 -6.22 -5.64 1.92
CA VAL A 168 -6.20 -5.80 3.39
C VAL A 168 -7.58 -6.27 3.88
N VAL A 169 -8.66 -5.65 3.43
CA VAL A 169 -10.04 -6.06 3.78
C VAL A 169 -10.36 -7.49 3.28
N LYS A 170 -10.00 -7.84 2.03
CA LYS A 170 -10.19 -9.20 1.48
C LYS A 170 -9.46 -10.25 2.32
N ARG A 171 -8.24 -9.95 2.77
CA ARG A 171 -7.40 -10.86 3.60
C ARG A 171 -7.98 -11.03 5.01
N VAL A 172 -8.41 -9.96 5.66
CA VAL A 172 -9.12 -10.04 6.96
C VAL A 172 -10.37 -10.92 6.87
N ARG A 173 -11.22 -10.70 5.85
CA ARG A 173 -12.41 -11.52 5.63
C ARG A 173 -12.08 -13.00 5.40
N SER A 174 -10.94 -13.28 4.76
CA SER A 174 -10.49 -14.65 4.53
C SER A 174 -10.01 -15.32 5.82
N ALA A 175 -9.29 -14.61 6.68
CA ALA A 175 -8.87 -15.10 7.99
C ALA A 175 -10.07 -15.44 8.88
N TYR A 176 -11.08 -14.56 8.93
CA TYR A 176 -12.34 -14.84 9.66
C TYR A 176 -13.05 -16.09 9.18
N LYS A 177 -13.11 -16.34 7.86
CA LYS A 177 -13.72 -17.55 7.31
C LYS A 177 -13.00 -18.83 7.71
N VAL A 178 -11.69 -18.76 7.96
CA VAL A 178 -10.90 -19.92 8.42
C VAL A 178 -11.17 -20.19 9.90
N MET A 179 -11.26 -19.15 10.74
CA MET A 179 -11.55 -19.31 12.17
C MET A 179 -13.00 -19.73 12.49
N ALA A 180 -13.94 -19.43 11.59
CA ALA A 180 -15.35 -19.78 11.76
C ALA A 180 -15.68 -21.25 11.38
N LYS A 181 -14.69 -22.04 10.98
CA LYS A 181 -14.80 -23.48 10.69
C LYS A 181 -14.21 -24.28 11.83
#